data_AF-H1SBS2-F1
#
_entry.id   AF-H1SBS2-F1
#
_cell.length_a   1.000
_cell.length_b   1.000
_cell.length_c   1.000
_cell.angle_alpha   90.00
_cell.angle_beta   90.00
_cell.angle_gamma   90.00
#
_symmetry.space_group_name_H-M   'P 1'
#
loop_
_entity.id
_entity.type
_entity.pdbx_description
1 polymer ?
#
loop_
_entity_poly.entity_id
_entity_poly.type
_entity_poly.pdbx_seq_one_letter_code
_entity_poly.pdbx_strand_id
1 'polypeptide(L)'
;MEDLGGGNKALFVLESGFQPDTGALQSGVLFGRQSFVGLQNGYGKITLGRQYTSFFDGLANFSPLRFAATYEPGIWWMGLNYRESNMVKYTGQFGGLQAVA
;
A
#
# COMPACT_ATOMS: atom_id res chain seq x y z
N MET A 1 2.99 -14.69 3.80
CA MET A 1 2.05 -15.18 2.78
C MET A 1 1.87 -16.65 3.06
N GLU A 2 0.64 -17.09 3.18
CA GLU A 2 0.28 -18.46 3.53
C GLU A 2 -0.40 -19.13 2.34
N ASP A 3 0.02 -20.34 2.02
CA ASP A 3 -0.55 -21.12 0.92
C ASP A 3 -1.82 -21.82 1.40
N LEU A 4 -2.93 -21.59 0.70
CA LEU A 4 -4.23 -22.18 1.01
C LEU A 4 -4.55 -23.38 0.10
N GLY A 5 -3.65 -23.74 -0.81
CA GLY A 5 -3.85 -24.76 -1.82
C GLY A 5 -4.66 -24.24 -3.03
N GLY A 6 -4.61 -25.02 -4.11
CA GLY A 6 -5.33 -24.69 -5.35
C GLY A 6 -4.88 -23.39 -6.04
N GLY A 7 -3.67 -22.92 -5.75
CA GLY A 7 -3.14 -21.66 -6.27
C GLY A 7 -3.60 -20.40 -5.53
N ASN A 8 -4.32 -20.55 -4.41
CA ASN A 8 -4.74 -19.44 -3.56
C ASN A 8 -3.72 -19.18 -2.45
N LYS A 9 -3.47 -17.90 -2.16
CA LYS A 9 -2.53 -17.46 -1.12
C LYS A 9 -3.14 -16.35 -0.28
N ALA A 10 -3.07 -16.47 1.03
CA ALA A 10 -3.39 -15.39 1.95
C ALA A 10 -2.16 -14.51 2.19
N LEU A 11 -2.36 -13.21 2.35
CA LEU A 11 -1.31 -12.26 2.70
C LEU A 11 -1.78 -11.31 3.78
N PHE A 12 -0.85 -10.94 4.65
CA PHE A 12 -1.08 -10.05 5.78
C PHE A 12 0.12 -9.12 5.83
N VAL A 13 -0.13 -7.82 5.95
CA VAL A 13 0.92 -6.80 6.06
C VAL A 13 0.57 -5.90 7.24
N LEU A 14 1.54 -5.79 8.16
CA LEU A 14 1.48 -4.95 9.34
C LEU A 14 2.78 -4.14 9.39
N GLU A 15 2.71 -2.86 9.03
CA GLU A 15 3.84 -1.96 8.93
C GLU A 15 3.68 -0.77 9.88
N SER A 16 4.62 -0.65 10.82
CA SER A 16 4.73 0.47 11.75
C SER A 16 5.81 1.44 11.28
N GLY A 17 5.60 2.73 11.54
CA GLY A 17 6.61 3.77 11.33
C GLY A 17 7.16 4.22 12.67
N PHE A 18 8.47 4.39 12.76
CA PHE A 18 9.14 4.95 13.93
C PHE A 18 9.91 6.21 13.53
N GLN A 19 9.96 7.18 14.43
CA GLN A 19 10.81 8.34 14.32
C GLN A 19 12.27 7.90 14.47
N PRO A 20 13.17 8.26 13.53
CA PRO A 20 14.56 7.79 13.56
C PRO A 20 15.36 8.35 14.74
N ASP A 21 14.97 9.50 15.26
CA ASP A 21 15.62 10.24 16.33
C ASP A 21 15.14 9.82 17.73
N THR A 22 13.84 9.59 17.91
CA THR A 22 13.25 9.26 19.23
C THR A 22 12.83 7.80 19.38
N GLY A 23 12.73 7.05 18.28
CA GLY A 23 12.12 5.72 18.28
C GLY A 23 10.61 5.71 18.55
N ALA A 24 9.98 6.88 18.69
CA ALA A 24 8.55 6.98 18.92
C ALA A 24 7.75 6.56 17.67
N LEU A 25 6.52 6.09 17.85
CA LEU A 25 5.64 5.77 16.73
C LEU A 25 5.34 7.03 15.90
N GLN A 26 5.61 6.97 14.59
CA GLN A 26 5.46 8.09 13.65
C GLN A 26 4.06 8.70 13.67
N SER A 27 3.02 7.88 13.85
CA SER A 27 1.62 8.31 13.86
C SER A 27 0.92 8.07 15.21
N GLY A 28 1.69 7.74 16.27
CA GLY A 28 1.12 7.37 17.57
C GLY A 28 0.31 6.07 17.60
N VAL A 29 0.22 5.35 16.48
CA VAL A 29 -0.59 4.14 16.31
C VAL A 29 0.29 3.01 15.78
N LEU A 30 0.20 1.84 16.40
CA LEU A 30 0.89 0.64 15.93
C LEU A 30 0.30 0.18 14.59
N PHE A 31 1.16 -0.19 13.64
CA PHE A 31 0.80 -0.54 12.27
C PHE A 31 0.11 0.59 11.50
N GLY A 32 0.42 1.85 11.86
CA GLY A 32 -0.19 3.03 11.25
C GLY A 32 0.23 3.29 9.79
N ARG A 33 1.27 2.62 9.27
CA ARG A 33 1.70 2.81 7.87
C ARG A 33 0.89 1.93 6.94
N GLN A 34 0.83 0.62 7.19
CA GLN A 34 -0.02 -0.31 6.46
C GLN A 34 -0.54 -1.38 7.42
N SER A 35 -1.82 -1.69 7.34
CA SER A 35 -2.44 -2.77 8.09
C SER A 35 -3.57 -3.37 7.27
N PHE A 36 -3.27 -4.41 6.51
CA PHE A 36 -4.25 -5.03 5.61
C PHE A 36 -4.06 -6.54 5.50
N VAL A 37 -5.15 -7.18 5.11
CA VAL A 37 -5.22 -8.59 4.77
C VAL A 37 -5.59 -8.74 3.30
N GLY A 38 -5.27 -9.86 2.69
CA GLY A 38 -5.61 -10.07 1.30
C GLY A 38 -5.57 -11.52 0.87
N LEU A 39 -6.20 -11.76 -0.28
CA LEU A 39 -6.21 -13.03 -0.98
C LEU A 39 -5.65 -12.81 -2.38
N GLN A 40 -4.76 -13.70 -2.78
CA GLN A 40 -4.14 -13.69 -4.09
C GLN A 40 -4.28 -15.05 -4.75
N ASN A 41 -4.59 -15.06 -6.05
CA ASN A 41 -4.60 -16.26 -6.88
C ASN A 41 -4.18 -15.94 -8.32
N GLY A 42 -4.39 -16.88 -9.25
CA GLY A 42 -4.06 -16.71 -10.67
C GLY A 42 -4.81 -15.57 -11.36
N TYR A 43 -5.90 -15.08 -10.78
CA TYR A 43 -6.69 -13.97 -11.31
C TYR A 43 -6.31 -12.61 -10.73
N GLY A 44 -5.37 -12.55 -9.77
CA GLY A 44 -4.94 -11.30 -9.15
C GLY A 44 -5.03 -11.33 -7.64
N LYS A 45 -5.02 -10.14 -7.04
CA LYS A 45 -4.92 -9.92 -5.60
C LYS A 45 -5.97 -8.93 -5.14
N ILE A 46 -6.75 -9.29 -4.13
CA ILE A 46 -7.66 -8.38 -3.43
C ILE A 46 -7.11 -8.13 -2.02
N THR A 47 -7.05 -6.87 -1.60
CA THR A 47 -6.62 -6.49 -0.25
C THR A 47 -7.64 -5.58 0.42
N LEU A 48 -7.74 -5.70 1.75
CA LEU A 48 -8.72 -5.06 2.61
C LEU A 48 -8.01 -4.49 3.84
N GLY A 49 -8.16 -3.18 4.08
CA GLY A 49 -7.62 -2.53 5.27
C GLY A 49 -6.97 -1.18 5.00
N ARG A 50 -5.94 -0.85 5.77
CA ARG A 50 -5.17 0.39 5.64
C ARG A 50 -3.95 0.20 4.75
N GLN A 51 -3.87 0.95 3.67
CA GLN A 51 -2.85 0.75 2.64
C GLN A 51 -2.71 1.97 1.72
N TYR A 52 -1.68 1.95 0.87
CA TYR A 52 -1.47 2.96 -0.16
C TYR A 52 -2.62 2.98 -1.18
N THR A 53 -3.01 4.17 -1.59
CA THR A 53 -4.02 4.39 -2.63
C THR A 53 -3.49 3.95 -3.99
N SER A 54 -4.39 3.53 -4.89
CA SER A 54 -4.05 3.13 -6.26
C SER A 54 -3.36 4.27 -7.04
N PHE A 55 -3.74 5.51 -6.73
CA PHE A 55 -3.10 6.71 -7.28
C PHE A 55 -1.65 6.87 -6.81
N PHE A 56 -1.36 6.58 -5.53
CA PHE A 56 -0.01 6.57 -5.01
C PHE A 56 0.86 5.49 -5.64
N ASP A 57 0.35 4.27 -5.77
CA ASP A 57 1.10 3.17 -6.39
C ASP A 57 1.52 3.48 -7.84
N GLY A 58 0.66 4.17 -8.59
CA GLY A 58 0.95 4.60 -9.96
C GLY A 58 2.00 5.71 -10.05
N LEU A 59 1.99 6.67 -9.13
CA LEU A 59 2.88 7.84 -9.15
C LEU A 59 4.20 7.63 -8.39
N ALA A 60 4.25 6.69 -7.45
CA ALA A 60 5.44 6.45 -6.62
C ALA A 60 6.70 6.08 -7.44
N ASN A 61 6.55 5.60 -8.67
CA ASN A 61 7.69 5.32 -9.56
C ASN A 61 8.19 6.56 -10.34
N PHE A 62 7.39 7.63 -10.38
CA PHE A 62 7.71 8.89 -11.02
C PHE A 62 8.07 10.00 -10.02
N SER A 63 8.02 9.67 -8.73
CA SER A 63 8.40 10.51 -7.59
C SER A 63 9.88 10.28 -7.23
N PRO A 64 10.80 11.22 -7.52
CA PRO A 64 12.23 11.04 -7.24
C PRO A 64 12.56 10.86 -5.75
N LEU A 65 11.72 11.37 -4.85
CA LEU A 65 11.85 11.30 -3.40
C LEU A 65 10.91 10.26 -2.75
N ARG A 66 10.01 9.62 -3.53
CA ARG A 66 9.07 8.52 -3.17
C ARG A 66 8.20 8.72 -1.92
N PHE A 67 8.84 8.79 -0.76
CA PHE A 67 8.25 8.88 0.58
C PHE A 67 8.41 10.27 1.21
N ALA A 68 9.16 11.18 0.61
CA ALA A 68 9.26 12.58 1.06
C ALA A 68 8.14 13.43 0.43
N ALA A 69 6.91 12.94 0.57
CA ALA A 69 5.78 13.38 -0.22
C ALA A 69 5.49 14.89 -0.09
N THR A 70 5.76 15.44 1.09
CA THR A 70 5.61 16.86 1.43
C THR A 70 6.55 17.78 0.65
N TYR A 71 7.64 17.27 0.09
CA TYR A 71 8.70 18.08 -0.54
C TYR A 71 8.71 17.99 -2.07
N GLU A 72 7.72 17.34 -2.68
CA GLU A 72 7.62 17.26 -4.13
C GLU A 72 6.44 18.07 -4.68
N PRO A 73 6.65 18.88 -5.75
CA PRO A 73 5.58 19.66 -6.37
C PRO A 73 4.41 18.81 -6.88
N GLY A 74 4.65 17.56 -7.29
CA GLY A 74 3.65 16.68 -7.91
C GLY A 74 2.59 16.13 -6.94
N ILE A 75 2.83 16.20 -5.63
CA ILE A 75 2.03 15.48 -4.63
C ILE A 75 0.80 16.27 -4.17
N TRP A 76 0.76 17.57 -4.44
CA TRP A 76 -0.45 18.38 -4.24
C TRP A 76 -1.67 17.82 -4.98
N TRP A 77 -1.47 17.21 -6.15
CA TRP A 77 -2.52 16.56 -6.94
C TRP A 77 -2.99 15.23 -6.34
N MET A 78 -2.19 14.59 -5.48
CA MET A 78 -2.47 13.29 -4.85
C MET A 78 -3.26 13.40 -3.55
N GLY A 79 -3.41 14.63 -3.03
CA GLY A 79 -3.86 14.86 -1.67
C GLY A 79 -2.76 14.51 -0.65
N LEU A 80 -2.83 15.14 0.53
CA LEU A 80 -1.85 14.90 1.60
C LEU A 80 -1.92 13.47 2.19
N ASN A 81 -3.00 12.74 1.91
CA ASN A 81 -3.21 11.38 2.37
C ASN A 81 -3.08 10.38 1.20
N TYR A 82 -1.93 9.73 1.13
CA TYR A 82 -1.62 8.67 0.17
C TYR A 82 -1.85 7.27 0.75
N ARG A 83 -2.38 7.19 1.97
CA ARG A 83 -2.72 5.96 2.69
C ARG A 83 -4.05 6.13 3.38
N GLU A 84 -4.98 5.25 3.09
CA GLU A 84 -6.35 5.32 3.62
C GLU A 84 -6.71 4.04 4.35
N SER A 85 -7.53 4.18 5.39
CA SER A 85 -8.14 3.06 6.12
C SER A 85 -9.45 2.64 5.47
N ASN A 86 -9.92 1.42 5.76
CA ASN A 86 -11.18 0.87 5.21
C ASN A 86 -11.20 0.82 3.67
N MET A 87 -10.04 0.59 3.04
CA MET A 87 -9.91 0.47 1.60
C MET A 87 -10.05 -0.99 1.15
N VAL A 88 -10.74 -1.18 0.03
CA VAL A 88 -10.65 -2.38 -0.80
C VAL A 88 -9.80 -2.05 -2.02
N LYS A 89 -8.84 -2.92 -2.37
CA LYS A 89 -8.05 -2.75 -3.58
C LYS A 89 -7.89 -4.06 -4.32
N TYR A 90 -7.94 -3.98 -5.64
CA TYR A 90 -7.62 -5.07 -6.54
C TYR A 90 -6.37 -4.77 -7.34
N THR A 91 -5.54 -5.79 -7.54
CA THR A 91 -4.35 -5.74 -8.39
C THR A 91 -4.31 -6.97 -9.28
N GLY A 92 -4.37 -6.75 -10.60
CA GLY A 92 -4.31 -7.81 -11.60
C GLY A 92 -3.18 -7.58 -12.60
N GLN A 93 -2.53 -8.66 -13.05
CA GLN A 93 -1.53 -8.62 -14.11
C GLN A 93 -2.07 -9.39 -15.32
N PHE A 94 -2.22 -8.70 -16.45
CA PHE A 94 -2.76 -9.22 -17.70
C PHE A 94 -1.67 -9.11 -18.78
N GLY A 95 -0.74 -10.06 -18.79
CA GLY A 95 0.45 -10.00 -19.63
C GLY A 95 1.32 -8.79 -19.28
N GLY A 96 1.58 -7.91 -20.25
CA GLY A 96 2.34 -6.67 -20.04
C GLY A 96 1.57 -5.56 -19.30
N LEU A 97 0.26 -5.71 -19.07
CA LEU A 97 -0.59 -4.70 -18.44
C LEU A 97 -0.79 -5.00 -16.96
N GLN A 98 -0.57 -4.02 -16.09
CA GLN A 98 -0.96 -4.07 -14.68
C GLN A 98 -2.16 -3.16 -14.45
N ALA A 99 -3.22 -3.71 -13.86
CA ALA A 99 -4.39 -2.96 -13.43
C ALA A 99 -4.41 -2.88 -11.90
N VAL A 100 -4.61 -1.68 -11.37
CA VAL A 100 -4.77 -1.41 -9.94
C VAL A 100 -6.03 -0.57 -9.77
N ALA A 101 -6.97 -1.06 -8.96
CA ALA A 101 -8.23 -0.40 -8.65
C ALA A 101 -8.39 -0.31 -7.13
#